data_AF-A0AAV9DGF5-F1
#
_entry.id   AF-A0AAV9DGF5-F1
#
_cell.length_a   1.000
_cell.length_b   1.000
_cell.length_c   1.000
_cell.angle_alpha   90.00
_cell.angle_beta   90.00
_cell.angle_gamma   90.00
#
_symmetry.space_group_name_H-M   'P 1'
#
loop_
_entity.id
_entity.type
_entity.pdbx_description
1 polymer ?
#
loop_
_entity_poly.entity_id
_entity_poly.type
_entity_poly.pdbx_seq_one_letter_code
_entity_poly.pdbx_strand_id
1 'polypeptide(L)'
;MDSSSSSDGDAEWRAAIDSIASSAVVFPTKSVSEHRGDGDRPMGTSRGPNLYQLKAQKLLEGILDKSLVMVKDPIPCSDEDPQENEVGIRLFQNAPSGIIFDPIDETQPIRRRPRILPGEEVDEKSKKFKRQIISVAVDGYDIMAAAKHACERSFAKFETKNAAAEAAAKREEERVAKLKKLRGEKWLPSVAREMKTAKLQDDLLQGK
;
A
#
# COMPACT_ATOMS: atom_id res chain seq x y z
N MET A 1 -45.82 9.10 10.72
CA MET A 1 -45.14 9.01 12.03
C MET A 1 -44.18 7.83 11.93
N ASP A 2 -42.87 7.99 11.80
CA ASP A 2 -42.07 9.23 11.82
C ASP A 2 -40.89 9.16 10.84
N SER A 3 -40.54 10.28 10.23
CA SER A 3 -39.38 10.41 9.34
C SER A 3 -38.28 11.19 10.06
N SER A 4 -37.35 10.48 10.71
CA SER A 4 -36.24 11.11 11.42
C SER A 4 -35.10 11.47 10.45
N SER A 5 -34.97 12.78 10.18
CA SER A 5 -33.96 13.35 9.29
C SER A 5 -32.56 13.33 9.93
N SER A 6 -31.71 12.39 9.53
CA SER A 6 -30.27 12.38 9.86
C SER A 6 -29.46 12.99 8.71
N SER A 7 -29.71 14.27 8.41
CA SER A 7 -29.14 15.00 7.26
C SER A 7 -28.21 16.16 7.67
N ASP A 8 -27.44 15.99 8.75
CA ASP A 8 -26.56 17.04 9.29
C ASP A 8 -25.06 16.78 9.04
N GLY A 9 -24.62 15.52 9.13
CA GLY A 9 -23.21 15.15 8.98
C GLY A 9 -22.59 15.43 7.59
N ASP A 10 -23.40 15.55 6.53
CA ASP A 10 -22.91 15.88 5.18
C ASP A 10 -22.56 17.38 5.03
N ALA A 11 -23.11 18.24 5.89
CA ALA A 11 -22.87 19.69 5.87
C ALA A 11 -21.59 20.06 6.63
N GLU A 12 -21.42 19.54 7.86
CA GLU A 12 -20.20 19.76 8.66
C GLU A 12 -18.94 19.26 7.94
N TRP A 13 -19.01 18.07 7.33
CA TRP A 13 -17.88 17.49 6.60
C TRP A 13 -17.44 18.36 5.41
N ARG A 14 -18.39 18.94 4.67
CA ARG A 14 -18.10 19.86 3.55
C ARG A 14 -17.45 21.15 4.05
N ALA A 15 -17.97 21.75 5.11
CA ALA A 15 -17.41 22.97 5.70
C ALA A 15 -15.95 22.78 6.16
N ALA A 16 -15.61 21.62 6.73
CA ALA A 16 -14.24 21.29 7.12
C ALA A 16 -13.28 21.16 5.91
N ILE A 17 -13.74 20.59 4.79
CA ILE A 17 -12.97 20.48 3.54
C ILE A 17 -12.71 21.86 2.93
N ASP A 18 -13.73 22.71 2.83
CA ASP A 18 -13.63 24.05 2.21
C ASP A 18 -12.75 25.01 3.03
N SER A 19 -12.73 24.84 4.36
CA SER A 19 -11.81 25.55 5.27
C SER A 19 -10.34 25.23 4.96
N ILE A 20 -10.01 23.96 4.69
CA ILE A 20 -8.65 23.52 4.33
C ILE A 20 -8.30 23.96 2.90
N ALA A 21 -9.26 23.88 1.96
CA ALA A 21 -9.06 24.27 0.56
C ALA A 21 -8.69 25.76 0.41
N SER A 22 -9.19 26.62 1.31
CA SER A 22 -8.85 28.05 1.34
C SER A 22 -7.42 28.34 1.82
N SER A 23 -6.69 27.35 2.33
CA SER A 23 -5.33 27.51 2.89
C SER A 23 -4.23 26.78 2.08
N ALA A 24 -4.56 26.07 0.99
CA ALA A 24 -3.62 25.20 0.29
C ALA A 24 -3.08 25.82 -1.03
N VAL A 25 -1.79 26.15 -1.03
CA VAL A 25 -1.09 26.72 -2.19
C VAL A 25 -0.80 25.65 -3.27
N VAL A 26 -0.87 26.04 -4.53
CA VAL A 26 -0.85 25.19 -5.77
C VAL A 26 0.48 24.42 -5.99
N PHE A 27 0.50 23.29 -6.75
CA PHE A 27 1.36 23.02 -7.95
C PHE A 27 1.18 21.57 -8.57
N PRO A 28 1.40 21.29 -9.89
CA PRO A 28 0.86 20.09 -10.58
C PRO A 28 1.69 19.32 -11.69
N THR A 29 1.31 18.05 -12.00
CA THR A 29 1.41 17.32 -13.33
C THR A 29 2.78 17.01 -14.04
N LYS A 30 2.95 16.10 -15.04
CA LYS A 30 2.40 14.72 -15.37
C LYS A 30 3.37 13.96 -16.36
N SER A 31 2.95 13.23 -17.43
CA SER A 31 3.86 12.33 -18.22
C SER A 31 3.48 11.94 -19.71
N VAL A 32 4.47 11.77 -20.65
CA VAL A 32 4.76 10.54 -21.53
C VAL A 32 4.17 10.36 -23.05
N SER A 33 4.94 10.03 -24.18
CA SER A 33 4.64 9.07 -25.38
C SER A 33 5.51 9.00 -26.72
N GLU A 34 5.22 8.07 -27.70
CA GLU A 34 5.98 7.48 -28.90
C GLU A 34 5.52 7.79 -30.38
N HIS A 35 6.27 7.36 -31.45
CA HIS A 35 5.72 6.77 -32.74
C HIS A 35 6.71 6.06 -33.73
N ARG A 36 6.18 5.26 -34.70
CA ARG A 36 6.88 4.29 -35.59
C ARG A 36 7.15 4.72 -37.04
N GLY A 37 8.29 4.26 -37.56
CA GLY A 37 8.54 3.94 -38.96
C GLY A 37 9.37 2.64 -39.07
N ASP A 38 9.09 1.82 -40.10
CA ASP A 38 9.57 0.44 -40.30
C ASP A 38 9.65 0.23 -41.86
N GLY A 39 10.65 -0.34 -42.55
CA GLY A 39 12.02 -0.77 -42.22
C GLY A 39 12.49 -2.03 -43.01
N ASP A 40 13.39 -1.91 -44.01
CA ASP A 40 14.09 -3.07 -44.63
C ASP A 40 15.14 -3.63 -43.64
N ARG A 41 15.37 -4.96 -43.63
CA ARG A 41 15.88 -5.71 -42.44
C ARG A 41 17.26 -6.37 -42.68
N PRO A 42 17.96 -6.97 -41.67
CA PRO A 42 17.66 -7.15 -40.24
C PRO A 42 18.84 -6.88 -39.26
N MET A 43 18.74 -5.86 -38.41
CA MET A 43 19.31 -5.87 -37.05
C MET A 43 18.64 -4.75 -36.29
N GLY A 44 17.97 -5.07 -35.18
CA GLY A 44 17.00 -4.17 -34.57
C GLY A 44 17.63 -2.85 -34.16
N THR A 45 17.22 -1.74 -34.80
CA THR A 45 17.48 -0.42 -34.26
C THR A 45 16.95 -0.41 -32.83
N SER A 46 17.83 -0.17 -31.85
CA SER A 46 17.47 -0.16 -30.43
C SER A 46 16.69 1.11 -30.12
N ARG A 47 15.49 1.19 -30.68
CA ARG A 47 14.48 2.21 -30.44
C ARG A 47 14.23 2.16 -28.94
N GLY A 48 14.74 3.19 -28.25
CA GLY A 48 14.86 3.21 -26.78
C GLY A 48 13.54 2.86 -26.11
N PRO A 49 13.58 2.28 -24.90
CA PRO A 49 12.44 1.59 -24.29
C PRO A 49 11.20 2.46 -24.41
N ASN A 50 10.24 1.94 -25.16
CA ASN A 50 8.98 2.61 -25.40
C ASN A 50 8.41 2.99 -24.04
N LEU A 51 7.91 4.19 -23.96
CA LEU A 51 7.16 4.77 -22.87
C LEU A 51 6.50 3.84 -21.83
N TYR A 52 5.68 2.90 -22.31
CA TYR A 52 4.93 1.96 -21.49
C TYR A 52 5.83 0.89 -20.88
N GLN A 53 6.91 0.52 -21.58
CA GLN A 53 8.01 -0.30 -21.06
C GLN A 53 8.78 0.43 -19.96
N LEU A 54 9.09 1.73 -20.12
CA LEU A 54 9.74 2.52 -19.07
C LEU A 54 8.83 2.66 -17.83
N LYS A 55 7.52 2.85 -18.03
CA LYS A 55 6.52 2.83 -16.95
C LYS A 55 6.41 1.46 -16.27
N ALA A 56 6.42 0.37 -17.04
CA ALA A 56 6.40 -0.99 -16.51
C ALA A 56 7.68 -1.29 -15.72
N GLN A 57 8.85 -0.89 -16.22
CA GLN A 57 10.12 -1.02 -15.54
C GLN A 57 10.14 -0.25 -14.22
N LYS A 58 9.71 1.01 -14.20
CA LYS A 58 9.60 1.81 -12.97
C LYS A 58 8.55 1.27 -11.99
N LEU A 59 7.48 0.65 -12.48
CA LEU A 59 6.50 -0.03 -11.63
C LEU A 59 7.11 -1.28 -10.98
N LEU A 60 7.87 -2.08 -11.74
CA LEU A 60 8.58 -3.26 -11.25
C LEU A 60 9.68 -2.89 -10.23
N GLU A 61 10.49 -1.87 -10.53
CA GLU A 61 11.47 -1.28 -9.61
C GLU A 61 10.79 -0.84 -8.30
N GLY A 62 9.72 -0.06 -8.38
CA GLY A 62 8.93 0.33 -7.22
C GLY A 62 8.10 -0.78 -6.55
N ILE A 63 8.11 -2.02 -7.06
CA ILE A 63 7.62 -3.23 -6.39
C ILE A 63 8.79 -3.94 -5.69
N LEU A 64 9.96 -4.01 -6.34
CA LEU A 64 11.18 -4.57 -5.77
C LEU A 64 11.63 -3.78 -4.53
N ASP A 65 11.68 -2.44 -4.60
CA ASP A 65 12.04 -1.56 -3.48
C ASP A 65 11.13 -1.74 -2.24
N LYS A 66 9.88 -2.17 -2.46
CA LYS A 66 8.89 -2.38 -1.38
C LYS A 66 8.88 -3.81 -0.86
N SER A 67 9.33 -4.78 -1.65
CA SER A 67 9.28 -6.20 -1.31
C SER A 67 10.63 -6.74 -0.84
N LEU A 68 11.73 -6.07 -1.17
CA LEU A 68 13.10 -6.45 -0.81
C LEU A 68 13.72 -5.41 0.12
N VAL A 69 13.84 -5.75 1.40
CA VAL A 69 14.68 -5.00 2.35
C VAL A 69 16.08 -5.58 2.30
N MET A 70 17.02 -4.86 1.67
CA MET A 70 18.44 -5.22 1.73
C MET A 70 19.00 -4.89 3.12
N VAL A 71 19.19 -5.93 3.93
CA VAL A 71 19.97 -5.83 5.18
C VAL A 71 21.45 -5.63 4.79
N LYS A 72 21.90 -4.38 4.80
CA LYS A 72 23.30 -3.99 4.58
C LYS A 72 24.05 -3.97 5.90
N ASP A 73 24.21 -5.13 6.52
CA ASP A 73 24.93 -5.26 7.79
C ASP A 73 26.30 -5.92 7.59
N PRO A 74 27.34 -5.15 7.23
CA PRO A 74 28.70 -5.55 7.50
C PRO A 74 29.09 -5.15 8.93
N ILE A 75 29.13 -6.16 9.81
CA ILE A 75 30.18 -6.34 10.85
C ILE A 75 30.05 -5.43 12.10
N PRO A 76 30.38 -5.95 13.29
CA PRO A 76 31.59 -5.47 13.96
C PRO A 76 32.51 -6.62 14.40
N CYS A 77 33.80 -6.54 14.04
CA CYS A 77 34.86 -7.19 14.81
C CYS A 77 35.12 -6.30 16.02
N SER A 78 35.19 -6.90 17.21
CA SER A 78 35.49 -6.19 18.44
C SER A 78 37.01 -6.15 18.63
N ASP A 79 37.61 -5.00 18.37
CA ASP A 79 38.99 -4.69 18.77
C ASP A 79 38.94 -3.73 19.97
N GLU A 80 39.73 -4.06 21.00
CA GLU A 80 40.02 -3.33 22.24
C GLU A 80 38.92 -3.18 23.33
N ASP A 81 39.13 -3.90 24.44
CA ASP A 81 38.77 -3.45 25.80
C ASP A 81 40.01 -2.82 26.46
N PRO A 82 39.84 -1.72 27.21
CA PRO A 82 40.57 -1.61 28.48
C PRO A 82 39.63 -1.26 29.63
N GLN A 83 39.12 -2.33 30.25
CA GLN A 83 38.97 -2.51 31.71
C GLN A 83 39.18 -1.27 32.61
N GLU A 84 38.09 -0.61 33.01
CA GLU A 84 38.02 0.09 34.30
C GLU A 84 36.84 -0.45 35.11
N ASN A 85 37.12 -0.98 36.30
CA ASN A 85 36.18 -1.76 37.10
C ASN A 85 35.20 -0.86 37.90
N GLU A 86 34.54 0.10 37.26
CA GLU A 86 33.42 0.82 37.88
C GLU A 86 32.16 -0.04 37.83
N VAL A 87 31.75 -0.53 39.01
CA VAL A 87 30.53 -1.35 39.18
C VAL A 87 29.30 -0.43 39.20
N GLY A 88 29.06 0.31 38.11
CA GLY A 88 27.94 1.23 38.03
C GLY A 88 27.76 1.99 36.71
N ILE A 89 26.57 2.56 36.52
CA ILE A 89 26.22 3.39 35.35
C ILE A 89 26.60 4.85 35.64
N ARG A 90 27.35 5.44 34.72
CA ARG A 90 27.80 6.83 34.71
C ARG A 90 27.15 7.59 33.54
N LEU A 91 26.42 8.67 33.83
CA LEU A 91 25.67 9.45 32.83
C LEU A 91 26.54 10.35 31.93
N PHE A 92 27.68 10.81 32.46
CA PHE A 92 28.65 11.64 31.75
C PHE A 92 30.06 11.20 32.13
N GLN A 93 31.00 11.20 31.19
CA GLN A 93 32.35 10.66 31.37
C GLN A 93 33.08 11.15 32.65
N ASN A 94 32.83 12.39 33.08
CA ASN A 94 33.48 13.02 34.24
C ASN A 94 32.55 13.18 35.47
N ALA A 95 31.36 12.59 35.45
CA ALA A 95 30.43 12.60 36.59
C ALA A 95 30.67 11.38 37.49
N PRO A 96 30.40 11.45 38.81
CA PRO A 96 30.41 10.26 39.65
C PRO A 96 29.37 9.23 39.16
N SER A 97 29.71 7.94 39.26
CA SER A 97 28.79 6.84 38.94
C SER A 97 27.53 6.90 39.81
N GLY A 98 26.37 7.05 39.16
CA GLY A 98 25.11 7.39 39.84
C GLY A 98 24.25 6.18 40.22
N ILE A 99 24.44 5.05 39.54
CA ILE A 99 23.75 3.78 39.80
C ILE A 99 24.83 2.74 40.03
N ILE A 100 25.10 2.38 41.28
CA ILE A 100 26.01 1.29 41.62
C ILE A 100 25.23 -0.02 41.49
N PHE A 101 25.78 -1.01 40.81
CA PHE A 101 25.23 -2.36 40.88
C PHE A 101 25.78 -3.03 42.14
N ASP A 102 24.92 -3.49 43.04
CA ASP A 102 25.38 -4.43 44.08
C ASP A 102 25.98 -5.65 43.37
N PRO A 103 27.18 -6.13 43.75
CA PRO A 103 27.70 -7.38 43.24
C PRO A 103 26.75 -8.49 43.72
N ILE A 104 25.92 -8.97 42.78
CA ILE A 104 24.99 -10.07 42.99
C ILE A 104 25.83 -11.30 43.33
N ASP A 105 25.89 -11.63 44.63
CA ASP A 105 26.45 -12.87 45.15
C ASP A 105 25.89 -14.03 44.30
N GLU A 106 26.77 -14.87 43.74
CA GLU A 106 26.50 -15.62 42.50
C GLU A 106 25.30 -16.59 42.62
N THR A 107 24.08 -16.08 42.43
CA THR A 107 22.89 -16.93 42.29
C THR A 107 23.04 -17.69 40.99
N GLN A 108 23.55 -18.91 41.08
CA GLN A 108 23.95 -19.75 39.96
C GLN A 108 22.90 -19.64 38.84
N PRO A 109 23.28 -19.21 37.61
CA PRO A 109 22.33 -19.18 36.53
C PRO A 109 21.76 -20.58 36.36
N ILE A 110 20.43 -20.70 36.22
CA ILE A 110 19.76 -21.99 36.08
C ILE A 110 20.14 -22.57 34.71
N ARG A 111 21.32 -23.20 34.61
CA ARG A 111 21.92 -23.75 33.38
C ARG A 111 21.16 -24.96 32.83
N ARG A 112 20.05 -25.36 33.48
CA ARG A 112 19.16 -26.42 33.02
C ARG A 112 18.02 -25.82 32.21
N ARG A 113 18.09 -25.97 30.88
CA ARG A 113 16.92 -25.74 30.01
C ARG A 113 15.72 -26.53 30.55
N PRO A 114 14.51 -25.97 30.60
CA PRO A 114 13.33 -26.74 30.95
C PRO A 114 13.19 -27.89 29.95
N ARG A 115 13.16 -29.13 30.46
CA ARG A 115 12.94 -30.32 29.64
C ARG A 115 11.47 -30.39 29.26
N ILE A 116 11.07 -29.59 28.26
CA ILE A 116 9.79 -29.74 27.55
C ILE A 116 9.90 -30.97 26.64
N LEU A 117 9.94 -32.15 27.27
CA LEU A 117 9.60 -33.39 26.58
C LEU A 117 8.07 -33.41 26.41
N PRO A 118 7.54 -33.86 25.26
CA PRO A 118 6.12 -34.19 25.15
C PRO A 118 5.73 -35.11 26.31
N GLY A 119 4.87 -34.62 27.21
CA GLY A 119 4.70 -35.21 28.55
C GLY A 119 3.97 -36.55 28.59
N GLU A 120 3.37 -36.97 27.48
CA GLU A 120 2.66 -38.22 27.31
C GLU A 120 3.06 -38.82 25.95
N GLU A 121 3.50 -40.08 25.94
CA GLU A 121 3.79 -40.79 24.69
C GLU A 121 2.46 -41.03 23.95
N VAL A 122 2.24 -40.27 22.89
CA VAL A 122 0.99 -40.33 22.12
C VAL A 122 0.98 -41.59 21.25
N ASP A 123 0.29 -42.63 21.72
CA ASP A 123 0.00 -43.80 20.89
C ASP A 123 -0.92 -43.42 19.72
N GLU A 124 -0.32 -43.29 18.53
CA GLU A 124 -1.02 -42.99 17.27
C GLU A 124 -2.12 -44.01 16.92
N LYS A 125 -2.01 -45.24 17.44
CA LYS A 125 -2.99 -46.30 17.20
C LYS A 125 -4.17 -46.22 18.17
N SER A 126 -4.04 -45.47 19.27
CA SER A 126 -5.03 -45.29 20.31
C SER A 126 -6.35 -44.71 19.81
N LYS A 127 -7.45 -45.23 20.36
CA LYS A 127 -8.81 -44.72 20.09
C LYS A 127 -8.98 -43.27 20.55
N LYS A 128 -8.25 -42.82 21.59
CA LYS A 128 -8.31 -41.42 22.08
C LYS A 128 -7.72 -40.47 21.04
N PHE A 129 -6.49 -40.75 20.58
CA PHE A 129 -5.80 -39.96 19.56
C PHE A 129 -6.58 -39.88 18.24
N LYS A 130 -7.09 -41.02 17.75
CA LYS A 130 -7.91 -41.04 16.53
C LYS A 130 -9.20 -40.23 16.66
N ARG A 131 -9.88 -40.28 17.81
CA ARG A 131 -11.05 -39.43 18.08
C ARG A 131 -10.67 -37.94 18.11
N GLN A 132 -9.53 -37.60 18.69
CA GLN A 132 -9.03 -36.22 18.73
C GLN A 132 -8.74 -35.69 17.32
N ILE A 133 -8.06 -36.48 16.47
CA ILE A 133 -7.86 -36.14 15.05
C ILE A 133 -9.22 -35.95 14.34
N ILE A 134 -10.14 -36.91 14.46
CA ILE A 134 -11.46 -36.84 13.80
C ILE A 134 -12.27 -35.62 14.29
N SER A 135 -12.13 -35.21 15.56
CA SER A 135 -12.82 -34.02 16.09
C SER A 135 -12.26 -32.68 15.60
N VAL A 136 -11.02 -32.68 15.09
CA VAL A 136 -10.33 -31.47 14.56
C VAL A 136 -10.34 -31.46 13.02
N ALA A 137 -10.50 -32.62 12.38
CA ALA A 137 -10.58 -32.74 10.94
C ALA A 137 -11.85 -32.09 10.38
N VAL A 138 -11.66 -31.02 9.61
CA VAL A 138 -12.72 -30.39 8.81
C VAL A 138 -12.94 -31.21 7.54
N ASP A 139 -14.20 -31.45 7.14
CA ASP A 139 -14.48 -32.14 5.88
C ASP A 139 -14.04 -31.28 4.68
N GLY A 140 -13.39 -31.92 3.70
CA GLY A 140 -13.01 -31.28 2.45
C GLY A 140 -14.23 -30.77 1.67
N TYR A 141 -15.39 -31.41 1.83
CA TYR A 141 -16.65 -30.91 1.26
C TYR A 141 -17.03 -29.53 1.79
N ASP A 142 -16.97 -29.32 3.11
CA ASP A 142 -17.32 -28.04 3.74
C ASP A 142 -16.38 -26.92 3.30
N ILE A 143 -15.09 -27.21 3.16
CA ILE A 143 -14.09 -26.25 2.64
C ILE A 143 -14.45 -25.84 1.21
N MET A 144 -14.79 -26.79 0.33
CA MET A 144 -15.21 -26.50 -1.04
C MET A 144 -16.53 -25.73 -1.11
N ALA A 145 -17.50 -26.06 -0.26
CA ALA A 145 -18.79 -25.36 -0.18
C ALA A 145 -18.60 -23.92 0.31
N ALA A 146 -17.80 -23.71 1.35
CA ALA A 146 -17.46 -22.37 1.86
C ALA A 146 -16.73 -21.53 0.80
N ALA A 147 -15.78 -22.12 0.06
CA ALA A 147 -15.06 -21.46 -1.02
C ALA A 147 -15.99 -21.02 -2.17
N LYS A 148 -16.90 -21.89 -2.61
CA LYS A 148 -17.91 -21.56 -3.64
C LYS A 148 -18.82 -20.41 -3.19
N HIS A 149 -19.37 -20.50 -1.99
CA HIS A 149 -20.25 -19.47 -1.44
C HIS A 149 -19.52 -18.13 -1.24
N ALA A 150 -18.25 -18.14 -0.82
CA ALA A 150 -17.44 -16.93 -0.74
C ALA A 150 -17.22 -16.30 -2.14
N CYS A 151 -16.97 -17.13 -3.15
CA CYS A 151 -16.83 -16.73 -4.54
C CYS A 151 -18.11 -16.07 -5.07
N GLU A 152 -19.26 -16.72 -4.94
CA GLU A 152 -20.58 -16.21 -5.34
C GLU A 152 -20.93 -14.88 -4.68
N ARG A 153 -20.71 -14.75 -3.37
CA ARG A 153 -20.88 -13.48 -2.63
C ARG A 153 -19.98 -12.36 -3.17
N SER A 154 -18.79 -12.69 -3.65
CA SER A 154 -17.86 -11.71 -4.23
C SER A 154 -18.30 -11.26 -5.62
N PHE A 155 -18.79 -12.20 -6.45
CA PHE A 155 -19.37 -11.91 -7.77
C PHE A 155 -20.59 -11.00 -7.65
N ALA A 156 -21.57 -11.30 -6.79
CA ALA A 156 -22.74 -10.44 -6.58
C ALA A 156 -22.37 -9.01 -6.12
N LYS A 157 -21.33 -8.87 -5.29
CA LYS A 157 -20.77 -7.56 -4.88
C LYS A 157 -20.03 -6.84 -6.00
N PHE A 158 -19.49 -7.56 -6.97
CA PHE A 158 -18.86 -6.98 -8.16
C PHE A 158 -19.91 -6.53 -9.17
N GLU A 159 -20.91 -7.37 -9.47
CA GLU A 159 -22.02 -7.05 -10.38
C GLU A 159 -22.82 -5.83 -9.93
N THR A 160 -23.16 -5.74 -8.64
CA THR A 160 -23.84 -4.56 -8.07
C THR A 160 -23.03 -3.27 -8.23
N LYS A 161 -21.70 -3.33 -8.03
CA LYS A 161 -20.79 -2.20 -8.29
C LYS A 161 -20.70 -1.85 -9.77
N ASN A 162 -20.60 -2.86 -10.65
CA ASN A 162 -20.53 -2.64 -12.09
C ASN A 162 -21.83 -2.03 -12.63
N ALA A 163 -22.99 -2.55 -12.23
CA ALA A 163 -24.30 -1.99 -12.58
C ALA A 163 -24.46 -0.54 -12.09
N ALA A 164 -23.98 -0.21 -10.89
CA ALA A 164 -23.96 1.16 -10.39
C ALA A 164 -23.04 2.08 -11.21
N ALA A 165 -21.85 1.59 -11.60
CA ALA A 165 -20.92 2.33 -12.45
C ALA A 165 -21.47 2.56 -13.86
N GLU A 166 -22.09 1.55 -14.48
CA GLU A 166 -22.77 1.68 -15.76
C GLU A 166 -23.96 2.65 -15.70
N ALA A 167 -24.75 2.61 -14.62
CA ALA A 167 -25.86 3.54 -14.41
C ALA A 167 -25.39 4.98 -14.17
N ALA A 168 -24.20 5.17 -13.59
CA ALA A 168 -23.56 6.48 -13.47
C ALA A 168 -23.03 6.96 -14.83
N ALA A 169 -22.35 6.09 -15.59
CA ALA A 169 -21.86 6.38 -16.94
C ALA A 169 -23.01 6.79 -17.89
N LYS A 170 -24.11 6.03 -17.91
CA LYS A 170 -25.31 6.36 -18.72
C LYS A 170 -25.91 7.73 -18.36
N ARG A 171 -26.01 8.07 -17.06
CA ARG A 171 -26.47 9.41 -16.62
C ARG A 171 -25.54 10.52 -17.09
N GLU A 172 -24.23 10.29 -17.04
CA GLU A 172 -23.24 11.27 -17.50
C GLU A 172 -23.26 11.43 -19.02
N GLU A 173 -23.37 10.33 -19.78
CA GLU A 173 -23.55 10.35 -21.23
C GLU A 173 -24.83 11.12 -21.63
N GLU A 174 -25.95 10.90 -20.94
CA GLU A 174 -27.17 11.68 -21.15
C GLU A 174 -26.98 13.17 -20.83
N ARG A 175 -26.26 13.51 -19.75
CA ARG A 175 -25.97 14.89 -19.36
C ARG A 175 -25.09 15.58 -20.42
N VAL A 176 -24.06 14.88 -20.89
CA VAL A 176 -23.18 15.33 -21.98
C VAL A 176 -23.96 15.47 -23.29
N ALA A 177 -24.87 14.55 -23.61
CA ALA A 177 -25.73 14.63 -24.80
C ALA A 177 -26.70 15.83 -24.73
N LYS A 178 -27.29 16.11 -23.56
CA LYS A 178 -28.12 17.31 -23.31
C LYS A 178 -27.30 18.59 -23.50
N LEU A 179 -26.09 18.66 -22.95
CA LEU A 179 -25.16 19.79 -23.17
C LEU A 179 -24.72 19.94 -24.63
N LYS A 180 -24.46 18.82 -25.33
CA LYS A 180 -24.10 18.79 -26.76
C LYS A 180 -25.23 19.34 -27.64
N LYS A 181 -26.49 19.05 -27.31
CA LYS A 181 -27.67 19.64 -27.99
C LYS A 181 -27.79 21.15 -27.75
N LEU A 182 -27.58 21.62 -26.52
CA LEU A 182 -27.74 23.04 -26.17
C LEU A 182 -26.59 23.93 -26.62
N ARG A 183 -25.34 23.43 -26.60
CA ARG A 183 -24.11 24.21 -26.84
C ARG A 183 -23.37 23.84 -28.13
N GLY A 184 -23.90 22.89 -28.90
CA GLY A 184 -23.27 22.34 -30.11
C GLY A 184 -22.04 21.47 -29.82
N GLU A 185 -21.29 21.11 -30.86
CA GLU A 185 -20.08 20.27 -30.72
C GLU A 185 -18.80 21.04 -30.40
N LYS A 186 -18.81 22.38 -30.57
CA LYS A 186 -17.59 23.21 -30.53
C LYS A 186 -16.93 23.32 -29.15
N TRP A 187 -17.68 23.15 -28.05
CA TRP A 187 -17.16 23.44 -26.70
C TRP A 187 -16.14 22.40 -26.18
N LEU A 188 -16.22 21.13 -26.60
CA LEU A 188 -15.38 20.07 -26.05
C LEU A 188 -13.89 20.17 -26.50
N PRO A 189 -13.56 20.47 -27.77
CA PRO A 189 -12.17 20.71 -28.18
C PRO A 189 -11.73 22.18 -28.10
N SER A 190 -12.66 23.16 -28.09
CA SER A 190 -12.24 24.57 -28.09
C SER A 190 -11.64 25.00 -26.75
N VAL A 191 -12.21 24.59 -25.60
CA VAL A 191 -11.60 24.84 -24.29
C VAL A 191 -10.20 24.22 -24.19
N ALA A 192 -10.00 23.01 -24.75
CA ALA A 192 -8.68 22.37 -24.79
C ALA A 192 -7.66 23.06 -25.71
N ARG A 193 -8.11 23.89 -26.67
CA ARG A 193 -7.24 24.78 -27.46
C ARG A 193 -7.02 26.11 -26.74
N GLU A 194 -8.07 26.70 -26.17
CA GLU A 194 -8.03 27.95 -25.39
C GLU A 194 -7.08 27.82 -24.18
N MET A 195 -7.11 26.69 -23.47
CA MET A 195 -6.18 26.40 -22.37
C MET A 195 -4.72 26.25 -22.86
N LYS A 196 -4.50 25.82 -24.11
CA LYS A 196 -3.15 25.78 -24.71
C LYS A 196 -2.69 27.16 -25.16
N THR A 197 -3.58 27.97 -25.74
CA THR A 197 -3.23 29.34 -26.14
C THR A 197 -3.04 30.26 -24.94
N ALA A 198 -3.86 30.14 -23.90
CA ALA A 198 -3.67 30.84 -22.63
C ALA A 198 -2.33 30.46 -21.99
N LYS A 199 -2.02 29.15 -21.93
CA LYS A 199 -0.71 28.70 -21.44
C LYS A 199 0.46 29.23 -22.27
N LEU A 200 0.36 29.26 -23.61
CA LEU A 200 1.38 29.86 -24.47
C LEU A 200 1.51 31.38 -24.27
N GLN A 201 0.42 32.07 -23.93
CA GLN A 201 0.44 33.49 -23.58
C GLN A 201 1.08 33.72 -22.21
N ASP A 202 0.79 32.88 -21.21
CA ASP A 202 1.44 32.90 -19.89
C ASP A 202 2.94 32.59 -20.01
N ASP A 203 3.32 31.58 -20.78
CA ASP A 203 4.71 31.21 -21.05
C ASP A 203 5.47 32.37 -21.74
N LEU A 204 4.83 33.05 -22.71
CA LEU A 204 5.39 34.22 -23.41
C LEU A 204 5.50 35.46 -22.50
N LEU A 205 4.56 35.67 -21.58
CA LEU A 205 4.59 36.74 -20.58
C LEU A 205 5.58 36.46 -19.44
N GLN A 206 5.94 35.20 -19.20
CA GLN A 206 6.94 34.79 -18.19
C GLN A 206 8.38 34.70 -18.71
N GLY A 207 8.61 35.01 -20.00
CA GLY A 207 9.96 35.23 -20.54
C GLY A 207 10.85 33.98 -20.56
N LYS A 208 10.37 32.89 -21.14
CA LYS A 208 11.14 31.68 -21.46
C LYS A 208 11.09 31.34 -22.96
#